data_AF-A0A973PRW3-F1
#
_entry.id   AF-A0A973PRW3-F1
#
_cell.length_a   1.000
_cell.length_b   1.000
_cell.length_c   1.000
_cell.angle_alpha   90.00
_cell.angle_beta   90.00
_cell.angle_gamma   90.00
#
_symmetry.space_group_name_H-M   'P 1'
#
loop_
_entity.id
_entity.type
_entity.pdbx_description
1 polymer ?
#
loop_
_entity_poly.entity_id
_entity_poly.type
_entity_poly.pdbx_seq_one_letter_code
_entity_poly.pdbx_strand_id
1 'polypeptide(L)'
;MGIALTVLALLLGIAGIYLVSLAVAPRPVAVGPFLSGARPAEHALSRFHVRWYAITLVFLAFDMEMVFMYPWALVVAEVGPVAVIEMFAFLALLLVGVLYAWREGALRWV
;
A
#
# COMPACT_ATOMS: atom_id res chain seq x y z
N MET A 1 44.57 7.87 13.90
CA MET A 1 44.12 8.74 15.01
C MET A 1 43.12 9.81 14.55
N GLY A 2 43.36 10.54 13.45
CA GLY A 2 42.44 11.60 12.97
C GLY A 2 41.03 11.13 12.61
N ILE A 3 40.88 10.00 11.90
CA ILE A 3 39.56 9.46 11.50
C ILE A 3 38.71 9.03 12.72
N ALA A 4 39.35 8.48 13.75
CA ALA A 4 38.65 8.09 14.97
C ALA A 4 38.11 9.31 15.74
N LEU A 5 38.88 10.41 15.75
CA LEU A 5 38.48 11.66 16.40
C LEU A 5 37.35 12.36 15.64
N THR A 6 37.37 12.35 14.30
CA THR A 6 36.29 12.93 13.49
C THR A 6 35.00 12.14 13.64
N VAL A 7 35.06 10.81 13.68
CA VAL A 7 33.89 9.95 13.94
C VAL A 7 33.33 10.20 15.34
N LEU A 8 34.18 10.30 16.36
CA LEU A 8 33.75 10.59 17.73
C LEU A 8 33.07 11.96 17.84
N ALA A 9 33.64 12.98 17.20
CA ALA A 9 33.06 14.32 17.17
C ALA A 9 31.69 14.34 16.48
N LEU A 10 31.52 13.60 15.38
CA LEU A 10 30.24 13.43 14.69
C LEU A 10 29.19 12.74 15.58
N LEU A 11 29.57 11.66 16.25
CA LEU A 11 28.67 10.95 17.16
C LEU A 11 28.23 11.82 18.34
N LEU A 12 29.15 12.57 18.94
CA LEU A 12 28.82 13.51 20.01
C LEU A 12 27.95 14.67 19.51
N GLY A 13 28.19 15.16 18.30
CA GLY A 13 27.35 16.17 17.66
C GLY A 13 25.92 15.68 17.44
N ILE A 14 25.76 14.48 16.88
CA ILE A 14 24.44 13.85 16.67
C ILE A 14 23.75 13.61 18.03
N ALA A 15 24.46 13.06 19.01
CA ALA A 15 23.92 12.83 20.35
C ALA A 15 23.49 14.14 21.01
N GLY A 16 24.30 15.20 20.88
CA GLY A 16 23.96 16.53 21.37
C GLY A 16 22.69 17.08 20.74
N ILE A 17 22.52 16.95 19.43
CA ILE A 17 21.31 17.38 18.71
C ILE A 17 20.08 16.59 19.21
N TYR A 18 20.20 15.27 19.38
CA TYR A 18 19.11 14.45 19.92
C TYR A 18 18.74 14.80 21.36
N LEU A 19 19.73 15.07 22.22
CA LEU A 19 19.49 15.48 23.60
C LEU A 19 18.78 16.84 23.69
N VAL A 20 19.23 17.81 22.88
CA VAL A 20 18.56 19.11 22.77
C VAL A 20 17.15 18.96 22.20
N SER A 21 16.97 18.11 21.18
CA SER A 21 15.66 17.83 20.60
C SER A 21 14.70 17.23 21.62
N LEU A 22 15.15 16.30 22.46
CA LEU A 22 14.32 15.74 23.54
C LEU A 22 14.01 16.75 24.63
N ALA A 23 14.97 17.62 24.98
CA ALA A 23 14.80 18.62 26.03
C ALA A 23 13.87 19.77 25.61
N VAL A 24 13.90 20.15 24.33
CA VAL A 24 13.07 21.22 23.76
C VAL A 24 11.76 20.69 23.17
N ALA A 25 11.62 19.36 22.99
CA ALA A 25 10.41 18.75 22.47
C ALA A 25 9.19 19.23 23.25
N PRO A 26 8.21 19.88 22.60
CA PRO A 26 7.01 20.32 23.27
C PRO A 26 6.29 19.11 23.84
N ARG A 27 5.74 19.25 25.05
CA ARG A 27 4.93 18.18 25.65
C ARG A 27 3.77 17.87 24.70
N PRO A 28 3.50 16.59 24.39
CA PRO A 28 2.42 16.24 23.49
C PRO A 28 1.11 16.78 24.06
N VAL A 29 0.49 17.71 23.33
CA VAL A 29 -0.83 18.22 23.66
C VAL A 29 -1.83 17.13 23.31
N ALA A 30 -2.59 16.67 24.30
CA ALA A 30 -3.63 15.68 24.09
C ALA A 30 -4.77 16.30 23.25
N VAL A 31 -4.69 16.13 21.93
CA VAL A 31 -5.72 16.57 20.98
C VAL A 31 -6.78 15.49 20.82
N GLY A 32 -8.02 15.83 21.16
CA GLY A 32 -9.19 14.97 20.96
C GLY A 32 -9.86 15.21 19.59
N PRO A 33 -10.93 14.47 19.27
CA PRO A 33 -11.72 14.71 18.07
C PRO A 33 -12.22 16.16 18.01
N PHE A 34 -11.99 16.83 16.87
CA PHE A 34 -12.24 18.26 16.69
C PHE A 34 -13.69 18.68 16.96
N LEU A 35 -14.67 17.81 16.68
CA LEU A 35 -16.10 18.16 16.72
C LEU A 35 -16.88 17.56 17.89
N SER A 36 -16.57 16.34 18.34
CA SER A 36 -17.44 15.62 19.29
C SER A 36 -17.03 15.76 20.76
N GLY A 37 -15.78 16.15 21.06
CA GLY A 37 -15.25 16.25 22.44
C GLY A 37 -15.17 14.93 23.22
N ALA A 38 -15.89 13.90 22.79
CA ALA A 38 -15.85 12.56 23.36
C ALA A 38 -14.54 11.85 22.96
N ARG A 39 -13.94 11.13 23.91
CA ARG A 39 -12.81 10.25 23.59
C ARG A 39 -13.31 9.11 22.69
N PRO A 40 -12.58 8.75 21.62
CA PRO A 40 -12.92 7.60 20.80
C PRO A 40 -13.06 6.36 21.68
N ALA A 41 -14.22 5.71 21.63
CA ALA A 41 -14.46 4.47 22.36
C ALA A 41 -13.70 3.29 21.74
N GLU A 42 -13.39 3.39 20.44
CA GLU A 42 -12.65 2.40 19.68
C GLU A 42 -11.46 3.02 18.97
N HIS A 43 -10.47 2.20 18.64
CA HIS A 43 -9.34 2.62 17.82
C HIS A 43 -9.80 3.07 16.43
N ALA A 44 -9.12 4.06 15.85
CA ALA A 44 -9.44 4.61 14.53
C ALA A 44 -9.43 3.55 13.42
N LEU A 45 -8.69 2.45 13.61
CA LEU A 45 -8.57 1.32 12.68
C LEU A 45 -9.47 0.12 13.04
N SER A 46 -10.27 0.22 14.10
CA SER A 46 -11.19 -0.84 14.56
C SER A 46 -12.28 -1.18 13.54
N ARG A 47 -12.54 -0.28 12.58
CA ARG A 47 -13.53 -0.49 11.50
C ARG A 47 -12.96 -1.36 10.38
N PHE A 48 -12.62 -2.60 10.68
CA PHE A 48 -12.20 -3.57 9.67
C PHE A 48 -13.44 -4.19 9.02
N HIS A 49 -14.01 -3.52 8.02
CA HIS A 49 -14.99 -4.15 7.17
C HIS A 49 -14.27 -5.04 6.14
N VAL A 50 -14.45 -6.37 6.25
CA VAL A 50 -13.90 -7.39 5.32
C VAL A 50 -14.15 -7.04 3.85
N ARG A 51 -15.21 -6.29 3.54
CA ARG A 51 -15.57 -5.82 2.19
C ARG A 51 -14.43 -5.13 1.45
N TRP A 52 -13.59 -4.34 2.14
CA TRP A 52 -12.50 -3.61 1.50
C TRP A 52 -11.39 -4.55 1.03
N TYR A 53 -11.18 -5.66 1.74
CA TYR A 53 -10.14 -6.63 1.40
C TYR A 53 -10.39 -7.29 0.04
N ALA A 54 -11.63 -7.73 -0.22
CA ALA A 54 -11.97 -8.37 -1.50
C ALA A 54 -11.81 -7.40 -2.69
N ILE A 55 -12.24 -6.15 -2.53
CA ILE A 55 -12.07 -5.12 -3.57
C ILE A 55 -10.59 -4.84 -3.83
N THR A 56 -9.78 -4.72 -2.76
CA THR A 56 -8.33 -4.50 -2.89
C THR A 56 -7.63 -5.68 -3.57
N LEU A 57 -8.00 -6.92 -3.24
CA LEU A 57 -7.43 -8.09 -3.91
C LEU A 57 -7.79 -8.16 -5.39
N VAL A 58 -9.05 -7.87 -5.74
CA VAL A 58 -9.47 -7.81 -7.15
C VAL A 58 -8.73 -6.69 -7.89
N PHE A 59 -8.61 -5.51 -7.29
CA PHE A 59 -7.85 -4.40 -7.85
C PHE A 59 -6.38 -4.76 -8.06
N LEU A 60 -5.72 -5.36 -7.06
CA LEU A 60 -4.32 -5.77 -7.14
C LEU A 60 -4.10 -6.83 -8.23
N ALA A 61 -5.01 -7.79 -8.36
CA ALA A 61 -4.94 -8.79 -9.40
C ALA A 61 -5.05 -8.16 -10.81
N PHE A 62 -5.95 -7.19 -10.99
CA PHE A 62 -6.05 -6.42 -12.23
C PHE A 62 -4.85 -5.51 -12.50
N ASP A 63 -4.25 -4.91 -11.47
CA ASP A 63 -3.06 -4.07 -11.64
C ASP A 63 -1.85 -4.90 -12.10
N MET A 64 -1.70 -6.10 -11.53
CA MET A 64 -0.69 -7.07 -11.96
C MET A 64 -0.91 -7.53 -13.42
N GLU A 65 -2.15 -7.64 -13.89
CA GLU A 65 -2.46 -7.93 -15.30
C GLU A 65 -1.83 -6.90 -16.23
N MET A 66 -1.98 -5.61 -15.91
CA MET A 66 -1.49 -4.50 -16.73
C MET A 66 0.03 -4.55 -16.85
N VAL A 67 0.72 -4.96 -15.79
CA VAL A 67 2.18 -5.19 -15.82
C VAL A 67 2.57 -6.25 -16.86
N PHE A 68 1.76 -7.30 -17.04
CA PHE A 68 2.00 -8.32 -18.07
C PHE A 68 1.57 -7.87 -19.47
N MET A 69 0.57 -7.00 -19.58
CA MET A 69 0.13 -6.45 -20.87
C MET A 69 1.19 -5.56 -21.53
N TYR A 70 1.99 -4.82 -20.76
CA TYR A 70 3.06 -3.96 -21.30
C TYR A 70 4.09 -4.69 -22.17
N PRO A 71 4.81 -5.72 -21.68
CA PRO A 71 5.77 -6.45 -22.49
C PRO A 71 5.09 -7.21 -23.64
N TRP A 72 3.89 -7.76 -23.42
CA TRP A 72 3.12 -8.41 -24.48
C TRP A 72 2.84 -7.46 -25.65
N ALA A 73 2.41 -6.23 -25.38
CA ALA A 73 2.10 -5.24 -26.40
C ALA A 73 3.32 -4.88 -27.27
N LEU A 74 4.54 -5.03 -26.73
CA LEU A 74 5.77 -4.79 -27.48
C LEU A 74 6.14 -5.94 -28.42
N VAL A 75 5.82 -7.19 -28.06
CA VAL A 75 6.27 -8.39 -28.79
C VAL A 75 5.18 -9.06 -29.62
N VAL A 76 3.91 -8.66 -29.48
CA VAL A 76 2.77 -9.31 -30.13
C VAL A 76 2.89 -9.36 -31.66
N ALA A 77 3.50 -8.34 -32.28
CA ALA A 77 3.72 -8.29 -33.72
C ALA A 77 4.74 -9.32 -34.21
N GLU A 78 5.72 -9.68 -33.37
CA GLU A 78 6.77 -10.65 -33.69
C GLU A 78 6.31 -12.09 -33.43
N VAL A 79 5.58 -12.31 -32.33
CA VAL A 79 5.07 -13.64 -31.95
C VAL A 79 3.86 -14.04 -32.80
N GLY A 80 3.04 -13.07 -33.22
CA GLY A 80 1.89 -13.32 -34.08
C GLY A 80 0.65 -13.85 -33.33
N PRO A 81 -0.26 -14.58 -34.01
CA PRO A 81 -1.60 -14.88 -33.49
C PRO A 81 -1.66 -15.66 -32.18
N VAL A 82 -0.64 -16.47 -31.89
CA VAL A 82 -0.56 -17.26 -30.65
C VAL A 82 -0.53 -16.35 -29.42
N ALA A 83 0.28 -15.28 -29.46
CA ALA A 83 0.34 -14.30 -28.36
C ALA A 83 -1.00 -13.60 -28.14
N VAL A 84 -1.79 -13.38 -29.19
CA VAL A 84 -3.13 -12.80 -29.05
C VAL A 84 -4.05 -13.76 -28.31
N ILE A 85 -4.06 -15.04 -28.69
CA ILE A 85 -4.90 -16.06 -28.03
C ILE A 85 -4.51 -16.22 -26.56
N GLU A 86 -3.21 -16.28 -26.26
CA GLU A 86 -2.72 -16.41 -24.88
C GLU A 86 -3.13 -15.21 -24.02
N MET A 87 -3.04 -13.99 -24.53
CA MET A 87 -3.46 -12.79 -23.80
C MET A 87 -4.97 -12.78 -23.53
N PHE A 88 -5.80 -13.15 -24.51
CA PHE A 88 -7.23 -13.24 -24.29
C PHE A 88 -7.62 -14.38 -23.35
N ALA A 89 -6.89 -15.51 -23.37
CA ALA A 89 -7.09 -16.59 -22.41
C ALA A 89 -6.73 -16.16 -20.98
N PHE A 90 -5.66 -15.38 -20.82
CA PHE A 90 -5.24 -14.81 -19.55
C PHE A 90 -6.28 -13.81 -18.99
N LEU A 91 -6.74 -12.87 -19.81
CA LEU A 91 -7.83 -11.94 -19.46
C LEU A 91 -9.12 -12.68 -19.09
N ALA A 92 -9.46 -13.74 -19.80
CA ALA A 92 -10.63 -14.55 -19.51
C ALA A 92 -10.52 -15.25 -18.13
N LEU A 93 -9.34 -15.74 -17.77
CA LEU A 93 -9.10 -16.36 -16.46
C LEU A 93 -9.36 -15.38 -15.31
N LEU A 94 -8.90 -14.13 -15.44
CA LEU A 94 -9.21 -13.09 -14.45
C LEU A 94 -10.67 -12.71 -14.41
N LEU A 95 -11.31 -12.61 -15.58
CA LEU A 95 -12.73 -12.32 -15.66
C LEU A 95 -13.55 -13.37 -14.89
N VAL A 96 -13.16 -14.65 -14.94
CA VAL A 96 -13.76 -15.71 -14.11
C VAL A 96 -13.61 -15.42 -12.62
N GLY A 97 -12.43 -14.96 -12.18
CA GLY A 97 -12.21 -14.54 -10.78
C GLY A 97 -13.11 -13.39 -10.33
N VAL A 98 -13.32 -12.41 -11.20
CA VAL A 98 -14.22 -11.27 -10.94
C VAL A 98 -15.68 -11.70 -10.90
N LEU A 99 -16.10 -12.54 -11.85
CA LEU A 99 -17.44 -13.12 -11.87
C LEU A 99 -17.72 -13.92 -10.59
N TYR A 100 -16.73 -14.68 -10.11
CA TYR A 100 -16.83 -15.39 -8.84
C TYR A 100 -16.98 -14.42 -7.66
N ALA A 101 -16.13 -13.39 -7.57
CA ALA A 101 -16.23 -12.38 -6.52
C ALA A 101 -17.58 -11.64 -6.53
N TRP A 102 -18.13 -11.38 -7.72
CA TRP A 102 -19.45 -10.79 -7.87
C TRP A 102 -20.54 -11.74 -7.37
N ARG A 103 -20.48 -13.02 -7.73
CA ARG A 103 -21.43 -14.04 -7.25
C ARG A 103 -21.44 -14.16 -5.73
N GLU A 104 -20.26 -14.09 -5.10
CA GLU A 104 -20.11 -14.11 -3.63
C GLU A 104 -20.58 -12.80 -2.95
N GLY A 105 -21.02 -11.81 -3.73
CA GLY A 105 -21.52 -10.55 -3.20
C GLY A 105 -20.44 -9.63 -2.65
N ALA A 106 -19.16 -9.89 -2.94
CA ALA A 106 -18.04 -9.03 -2.52
C ALA A 106 -18.16 -7.59 -3.04
N LEU A 107 -18.91 -7.40 -4.13
CA LEU A 107 -19.15 -6.10 -4.78
C LEU A 107 -20.50 -5.45 -4.38
N ARG A 108 -21.25 -6.02 -3.43
CA ARG A 108 -22.56 -5.47 -3.01
C ARG A 108 -22.38 -4.34 -1.98
N TRP A 109 -23.13 -3.26 -2.20
CA TRP A 109 -23.17 -2.07 -1.33
C TRP A 109 -24.55 -1.96 -0.70
N VAL A 110 -24.75 -2.65 0.43
CA VAL A 110 -25.87 -2.46 1.35
C VAL A 110 -25.30 -2.27 2.76
#